data_AF-K1RRP0-F1
#
_entry.id   AF-K1RRP0-F1
#
_cell.length_a   1.000
_cell.length_b   1.000
_cell.length_c   1.000
_cell.angle_alpha   90.00
_cell.angle_beta   90.00
_cell.angle_gamma   90.00
#
_symmetry.space_group_name_H-M   'P 1'
#
loop_
_entity.id
_entity.type
_entity.pdbx_description
1 polymer ?
#
loop_
_entity_poly.entity_id
_entity_poly.type
_entity_poly.pdbx_seq_one_letter_code
_entity_poly.pdbx_strand_id
1 'polypeptide(L)'
;MADTINPFTYFKYNENSENASENEIVSGDVKMSGSTTKEQIFTGLTSLGMSKIGAAGIMGCLAHESAYQSNNLQNSFNDKYGVSDKEYTDLVNSKKESKDEFIHGRYSEDDETVGYGLAQFTSSNLKKDLYELTVEHGRSIDDMGCQLAEIVRVLKSRDYGSTTLYDAINNAETPTEANKYFLWRYEAGTGFNSDEEVVDWYPWMGWEGVNNRHTEAEEVFKNYGSGDVESADHKKIYVPPIDEKSVKYITGSGDTG
;
A
#
# COMPACT_ATOMS: atom_id res chain seq x y z
N MET A 1 -36.37 14.22 -0.46
CA MET A 1 -35.52 13.94 -1.63
C MET A 1 -34.32 13.18 -1.10
N ALA A 2 -34.04 12.02 -1.67
CA ALA A 2 -32.94 11.17 -1.22
C ALA A 2 -31.63 11.78 -1.72
N ASP A 3 -30.80 12.25 -0.79
CA ASP A 3 -29.43 12.62 -1.11
C ASP A 3 -28.65 11.33 -1.36
N THR A 4 -28.23 11.17 -2.60
CA THR A 4 -27.39 10.09 -3.11
C THR A 4 -26.08 10.04 -2.34
N ILE A 5 -25.91 8.99 -1.55
CA ILE A 5 -24.67 8.64 -0.84
C ILE A 5 -23.61 8.29 -1.89
N ASN A 6 -22.55 9.10 -1.98
CA ASN A 6 -21.34 8.78 -2.74
C ASN A 6 -20.42 7.93 -1.83
N PRO A 7 -20.15 6.65 -2.15
CA PRO A 7 -19.44 5.73 -1.25
C PRO A 7 -17.93 6.00 -1.09
N PHE A 8 -17.36 7.03 -1.72
CA PHE A 8 -15.91 7.31 -1.68
C PHE A 8 -15.46 8.35 -0.64
N THR A 9 -16.35 8.83 0.24
CA THR A 9 -16.01 9.87 1.23
C THR A 9 -15.69 9.28 2.61
N TYR A 10 -14.53 8.62 2.75
CA TYR A 10 -13.99 8.33 4.08
C TYR A 10 -12.46 8.22 4.12
N PHE A 11 -11.75 9.31 3.87
CA PHE A 11 -10.35 9.43 4.33
C PHE A 11 -10.08 10.87 4.75
N LYS A 12 -10.26 11.16 6.06
CA LYS A 12 -9.65 12.34 6.67
C LYS A 12 -8.23 11.97 7.05
N TYR A 13 -7.25 12.57 6.40
CA TYR A 13 -5.91 12.68 6.96
C TYR A 13 -6.04 13.39 8.32
N ASN A 14 -5.39 12.85 9.36
CA ASN A 14 -5.39 13.50 10.66
C ASN A 14 -4.50 14.75 10.59
N GLU A 15 -5.12 15.92 10.44
CA GLU A 15 -4.45 17.23 10.31
C GLU A 15 -3.76 17.70 11.63
N ASN A 16 -3.85 16.92 12.72
CA ASN A 16 -3.33 17.28 14.04
C ASN A 16 -2.05 16.54 14.46
N SER A 17 -1.22 16.04 13.54
CA SER A 17 0.11 15.51 13.91
C SER A 17 1.12 16.65 14.13
N GLU A 18 0.92 17.47 15.15
CA GLU A 18 1.93 18.43 15.57
C GLU A 18 3.11 17.72 16.24
N ASN A 19 4.29 17.80 15.59
CA ASN A 19 5.62 17.55 16.14
C ASN A 19 5.90 16.13 16.70
N ALA A 20 5.74 15.11 15.86
CA ALA A 20 6.79 14.08 15.83
C ALA A 20 7.96 14.69 15.06
N SER A 21 9.14 14.78 15.68
CA SER A 21 10.38 15.11 14.97
C SER A 21 10.43 14.35 13.65
N GLU A 22 10.84 15.03 12.58
CA GLU A 22 11.21 14.51 11.26
C GLU A 22 12.11 13.25 11.33
N ASN A 23 11.56 12.13 11.79
CA ASN A 23 12.21 10.83 11.81
C ASN A 23 11.71 10.06 10.59
N GLU A 24 12.19 10.54 9.44
CA GLU A 24 12.95 9.74 8.48
C GLU A 24 12.42 8.30 8.27
N ILE A 25 11.32 8.21 7.53
CA ILE A 25 11.30 7.28 6.39
C ILE A 25 11.28 8.17 5.15
N VAL A 26 12.43 8.79 4.86
CA VAL A 26 12.70 9.21 3.48
C VAL A 26 12.88 7.90 2.73
N SER A 27 12.10 7.73 1.68
CA SER A 27 11.86 6.53 0.89
C SER A 27 13.09 5.90 0.20
N GLY A 28 14.32 6.24 0.62
CA GLY A 28 15.60 5.71 0.15
C GLY A 28 16.25 4.63 1.00
N ASP A 29 15.77 4.41 2.22
CA ASP A 29 16.46 3.58 3.22
C ASP A 29 15.73 2.25 3.51
N VAL A 30 14.75 1.88 2.68
CA VAL A 30 14.15 0.54 2.77
C VAL A 30 15.24 -0.49 2.51
N LYS A 31 15.58 -1.26 3.55
CA LYS A 31 16.69 -2.21 3.51
C LYS A 31 16.24 -3.44 2.73
N MET A 32 16.53 -3.42 1.44
CA MET A 32 16.32 -4.54 0.54
C MET A 32 17.64 -5.27 0.30
N SER A 33 17.63 -6.58 0.43
CA SER A 33 18.77 -7.45 0.21
C SER A 33 18.38 -8.67 -0.61
N GLY A 34 19.37 -9.40 -1.10
CA GLY A 34 19.15 -10.58 -1.92
C GLY A 34 19.45 -10.37 -3.40
N SER A 35 19.51 -11.48 -4.13
CA SER A 35 19.86 -11.48 -5.56
C SER A 35 18.66 -11.55 -6.49
N THR A 36 17.44 -11.68 -5.95
CA THR A 36 16.20 -11.78 -6.72
C THR A 36 15.20 -10.70 -6.28
N THR A 37 14.34 -10.26 -7.21
CA THR A 37 13.29 -9.26 -6.91
C THR A 37 12.38 -9.71 -5.77
N LYS A 38 11.99 -10.99 -5.72
CA LYS A 38 11.15 -11.53 -4.64
C LYS A 38 11.84 -11.43 -3.28
N GLU A 39 13.13 -11.76 -3.20
CA GLU A 39 13.91 -11.65 -1.96
C GLU A 39 14.09 -10.18 -1.52
N GLN A 40 14.31 -9.27 -2.48
CA GLN A 40 14.38 -7.84 -2.21
C GLN A 40 13.06 -7.28 -1.68
N ILE A 41 11.92 -7.69 -2.25
CA ILE A 41 10.59 -7.30 -1.75
C ILE A 41 10.36 -7.86 -0.34
N PHE A 42 10.66 -9.13 -0.12
CA PHE A 42 10.47 -9.78 1.18
C PHE A 42 11.30 -9.08 2.27
N THR A 43 12.58 -8.83 2.00
CA THR A 43 13.49 -8.14 2.93
C THR A 43 13.11 -6.68 3.11
N GLY A 44 12.63 -6.00 2.06
CA GLY A 44 12.08 -4.66 2.13
C GLY A 44 10.87 -4.57 3.06
N LEU A 45 9.85 -5.42 2.86
CA LEU A 45 8.64 -5.47 3.70
C LEU A 45 8.98 -5.77 5.17
N THR A 46 9.87 -6.72 5.42
CA THR A 46 10.30 -7.05 6.79
C THR A 46 11.11 -5.91 7.43
N SER A 47 11.93 -5.19 6.66
CA SER A 47 12.63 -3.99 7.16
C SER A 47 11.69 -2.85 7.53
N LEU A 48 10.51 -2.80 6.91
CA LEU A 48 9.42 -1.85 7.22
C LEU A 48 8.55 -2.29 8.41
N GLY A 49 8.91 -3.40 9.05
CA GLY A 49 8.29 -3.93 10.25
C GLY A 49 7.19 -4.96 9.99
N MET A 50 7.04 -5.50 8.78
CA MET A 50 6.14 -6.63 8.56
C MET A 50 6.72 -7.90 9.19
N SER A 51 5.86 -8.75 9.77
CA SER A 51 6.24 -10.11 10.16
C SER A 51 6.59 -10.93 8.91
N LYS A 52 7.37 -12.01 9.05
CA LYS A 52 7.70 -12.89 7.92
C LYS A 52 6.44 -13.48 7.27
N ILE A 53 5.43 -13.82 8.08
CA ILE A 53 4.11 -14.27 7.63
C ILE A 53 3.37 -13.15 6.90
N GLY A 54 3.32 -11.94 7.49
CA GLY A 54 2.67 -10.77 6.90
C GLY A 54 3.27 -10.37 5.55
N ALA A 55 4.61 -10.34 5.46
CA ALA A 55 5.33 -10.04 4.23
C ALA A 55 5.03 -11.08 3.13
N ALA A 56 5.01 -12.36 3.47
CA ALA A 56 4.65 -13.42 2.54
C ALA A 56 3.20 -13.32 2.07
N GLY A 57 2.27 -13.00 2.98
CA GLY A 57 0.87 -12.74 2.67
C GLY A 57 0.68 -11.61 1.66
N ILE A 58 1.36 -10.48 1.84
CA ILE A 58 1.34 -9.36 0.88
C ILE A 58 1.87 -9.81 -0.49
N MET A 59 3.03 -10.49 -0.51
CA MET A 59 3.68 -10.92 -1.75
C MET A 59 2.83 -11.85 -2.60
N GLY A 60 1.98 -12.68 -1.98
CA GLY A 60 1.01 -13.50 -2.71
C GLY A 60 0.11 -12.67 -3.63
N CYS A 61 -0.33 -11.49 -3.20
CA CYS A 61 -1.07 -10.56 -4.06
C CYS A 61 -0.17 -9.90 -5.11
N LEU A 62 1.00 -9.39 -4.72
CA LEU A 62 1.90 -8.71 -5.65
C LEU A 62 2.30 -9.57 -6.85
N ALA A 63 2.40 -10.89 -6.67
CA ALA A 63 2.63 -11.84 -7.76
C ALA A 63 1.52 -11.82 -8.81
N HIS A 64 0.27 -11.70 -8.38
CA HIS A 64 -0.87 -11.62 -9.28
C HIS A 64 -1.02 -10.23 -9.88
N GLU A 65 -0.87 -9.19 -9.08
CA GLU A 65 -1.13 -7.81 -9.51
C GLU A 65 -0.09 -7.30 -10.51
N SER A 66 1.18 -7.69 -10.35
CA SER A 66 2.27 -7.13 -11.16
C SER A 66 3.35 -8.11 -11.54
N ALA A 67 3.22 -9.40 -11.19
CA ALA A 67 4.32 -10.35 -11.26
C ALA A 67 5.61 -9.82 -10.59
N TYR A 68 5.45 -9.06 -9.50
CA TYR A 68 6.52 -8.37 -8.76
C TYR A 68 7.24 -7.24 -9.53
N GLN A 69 6.64 -6.69 -10.58
CA GLN A 69 7.23 -5.61 -11.37
C GLN A 69 6.74 -4.24 -10.87
N SER A 70 7.64 -3.44 -10.29
CA SER A 70 7.30 -2.10 -9.78
C SER A 70 6.96 -1.08 -10.87
N ASN A 71 7.27 -1.39 -12.13
CA ASN A 71 6.96 -0.55 -13.28
C ASN A 71 5.73 -1.04 -14.07
N ASN A 72 5.02 -2.07 -13.59
CA ASN A 72 3.93 -2.67 -14.35
C ASN A 72 2.77 -1.70 -14.55
N LEU A 73 2.37 -1.48 -15.80
CA LEU A 73 1.17 -0.75 -16.16
C LEU A 73 0.05 -1.75 -16.46
N GLN A 74 -1.16 -1.42 -16.03
CA GLN A 74 -2.32 -2.27 -16.29
C GLN A 74 -2.45 -2.60 -17.79
N ASN A 75 -2.51 -3.90 -18.11
CA ASN A 75 -2.43 -4.39 -19.49
C ASN A 75 -3.52 -3.81 -20.41
N SER A 76 -4.74 -3.60 -19.90
CA SER A 76 -5.82 -2.99 -20.69
C SER A 76 -5.46 -1.60 -21.22
N PHE A 77 -4.65 -0.84 -20.47
CA PHE A 77 -4.15 0.47 -20.91
C PHE A 77 -2.99 0.33 -21.90
N ASN A 78 -2.03 -0.57 -21.61
CA ASN A 78 -0.94 -0.90 -22.54
C ASN A 78 -1.51 -1.22 -23.95
N ASP A 79 -2.54 -2.07 -23.99
CA ASP A 79 -3.19 -2.52 -25.23
C ASP A 79 -3.99 -1.40 -25.92
N LYS A 80 -4.74 -0.61 -25.14
CA LYS A 80 -5.59 0.47 -25.67
C LYS A 80 -4.77 1.60 -26.31
N TYR A 81 -3.64 1.96 -25.71
CA TYR A 81 -2.85 3.12 -26.12
C TYR A 81 -1.50 2.78 -26.76
N GLY A 82 -1.12 1.51 -26.81
CA GLY A 82 0.14 1.06 -27.41
C GLY A 82 1.38 1.62 -26.70
N VAL A 83 1.28 1.85 -25.39
CA VAL A 83 2.37 2.33 -24.54
C VAL A 83 2.89 1.15 -23.74
N SER A 84 4.21 0.97 -23.66
CA SER A 84 4.81 -0.03 -22.79
C SER A 84 4.96 0.46 -21.34
N ASP A 85 5.04 -0.47 -20.39
CA ASP A 85 5.38 -0.22 -18.98
C ASP A 85 6.55 0.76 -18.81
N LYS A 86 7.63 0.55 -19.58
CA LYS A 86 8.82 1.40 -19.54
C LYS A 86 8.54 2.80 -20.08
N GLU A 87 7.85 2.90 -21.22
CA GLU A 87 7.54 4.21 -21.83
C GLU A 87 6.64 5.04 -20.93
N TYR A 88 5.62 4.43 -20.32
CA TYR A 88 4.76 5.12 -19.37
C TYR A 88 5.54 5.59 -18.14
N THR A 89 6.37 4.72 -17.56
CA THR A 89 7.26 5.07 -16.45
C THR A 89 8.18 6.25 -16.78
N ASP A 90 8.79 6.25 -17.97
CA ASP A 90 9.64 7.35 -18.44
C ASP A 90 8.83 8.66 -18.63
N LEU A 91 7.57 8.59 -19.07
CA LEU A 91 6.70 9.77 -19.20
C LEU A 91 6.37 10.39 -17.84
N VAL A 92 6.02 9.58 -16.85
CA VAL A 92 5.73 10.02 -15.47
C VAL A 92 6.98 10.63 -14.83
N ASN A 93 8.11 9.94 -14.92
CA ASN A 93 9.39 10.41 -14.36
C ASN A 93 9.89 11.70 -15.00
N SER A 94 9.71 11.85 -16.31
CA SER A 94 10.08 13.07 -17.03
C SER A 94 9.04 14.20 -16.89
N LYS A 95 7.95 13.96 -16.13
CA LYS A 95 6.82 14.89 -15.95
C LYS A 95 6.13 15.29 -17.25
N LYS A 96 6.28 14.46 -18.30
CA LYS A 96 5.52 14.58 -19.55
C LYS A 96 4.11 14.02 -19.39
N GLU A 97 3.97 13.01 -18.55
CA GLU A 97 2.72 12.74 -17.83
C GLU A 97 2.75 13.58 -16.56
N SER A 98 1.80 14.50 -16.42
CA SER A 98 1.66 15.32 -15.23
C SER A 98 1.15 14.50 -14.05
N LYS A 99 1.28 15.08 -12.84
CA LYS A 99 0.71 14.48 -11.62
C LYS A 99 -0.80 14.25 -11.74
N ASP A 100 -1.52 15.20 -12.33
CA ASP A 100 -2.98 15.12 -12.51
C ASP A 100 -3.35 14.00 -13.49
N GLU A 101 -2.65 13.89 -14.62
CA GLU A 101 -2.84 12.81 -15.58
C GLU A 101 -2.48 11.44 -14.98
N PHE A 102 -1.43 11.35 -14.16
CA PHE A 102 -1.12 10.13 -13.43
C PHE A 102 -2.25 9.75 -12.46
N ILE A 103 -2.77 10.69 -11.68
CA ILE A 103 -3.80 10.43 -10.66
C ILE A 103 -5.16 10.09 -11.26
N HIS A 104 -5.54 10.78 -12.35
CA HIS A 104 -6.91 10.79 -12.87
C HIS A 104 -7.04 10.22 -14.29
N GLY A 105 -5.95 9.90 -14.98
CA GLY A 105 -5.95 9.48 -16.37
C GLY A 105 -5.69 10.63 -17.34
N ARG A 106 -5.34 10.30 -18.59
CA ARG A 106 -4.73 11.23 -19.54
C ARG A 106 -5.72 11.95 -20.46
N TYR A 107 -6.95 11.45 -20.68
CA TYR A 107 -7.80 11.98 -21.76
C TYR A 107 -9.24 12.43 -21.43
N SER A 108 -9.88 12.12 -20.30
CA SER A 108 -11.17 12.75 -19.90
C SER A 108 -11.70 12.27 -18.53
N GLU A 109 -12.80 12.88 -18.05
CA GLU A 109 -13.64 12.36 -16.95
C GLU A 109 -14.16 10.92 -17.17
N ASP A 110 -14.08 10.41 -18.41
CA ASP A 110 -14.50 9.06 -18.81
C ASP A 110 -13.32 8.07 -18.96
N ASP A 111 -12.08 8.54 -18.82
CA ASP A 111 -10.91 7.66 -18.85
C ASP A 111 -10.78 6.93 -17.51
N GLU A 112 -10.75 5.60 -17.57
CA GLU A 112 -10.58 4.76 -16.39
C GLU A 112 -9.23 5.04 -15.72
N THR A 113 -9.25 5.21 -14.39
CA THR A 113 -8.01 5.25 -13.59
C THR A 113 -7.25 3.95 -13.81
N VAL A 114 -6.00 4.05 -14.27
CA VAL A 114 -5.17 2.88 -14.55
C VAL A 114 -4.38 2.44 -13.33
N GLY A 115 -4.32 1.12 -13.13
CA GLY A 115 -3.43 0.50 -12.16
C GLY A 115 -1.96 0.63 -12.57
N TYR A 116 -1.09 0.88 -11.59
CA TYR A 116 0.35 0.98 -11.80
C TYR A 116 1.14 0.36 -10.64
N GLY A 117 2.27 -0.26 -10.94
CA GLY A 117 3.27 -0.73 -9.98
C GLY A 117 2.89 -2.01 -9.22
N LEU A 118 3.63 -2.27 -8.13
CA LEU A 118 3.65 -3.56 -7.43
C LEU A 118 2.26 -4.05 -7.02
N ALA A 119 1.45 -3.15 -6.47
CA ALA A 119 0.12 -3.40 -5.92
C ALA A 119 -0.97 -2.73 -6.75
N GLN A 120 -0.73 -2.52 -8.06
CA GLN A 120 -1.67 -1.89 -9.00
C GLN A 120 -2.39 -0.66 -8.42
N PHE A 121 -1.62 0.35 -7.99
CA PHE A 121 -2.14 1.56 -7.36
C PHE A 121 -3.14 2.26 -8.30
N THR A 122 -4.43 2.15 -7.97
CA THR A 122 -5.51 2.58 -8.87
C THR A 122 -6.29 3.79 -8.32
N SER A 123 -6.51 3.87 -7.01
CA SER A 123 -7.26 5.00 -6.42
C SER A 123 -6.46 6.31 -6.48
N SER A 124 -7.16 7.43 -6.71
CA SER A 124 -6.53 8.75 -6.81
C SER A 124 -5.68 9.13 -5.59
N ASN A 125 -6.13 8.82 -4.37
CA ASN A 125 -5.34 9.11 -3.15
C ASN A 125 -4.02 8.33 -3.13
N LEU A 126 -4.06 7.02 -3.42
CA LEU A 126 -2.85 6.19 -3.46
C LEU A 126 -1.87 6.65 -4.55
N LYS A 127 -2.38 7.00 -5.74
CA LYS A 127 -1.54 7.50 -6.84
C LYS A 127 -0.94 8.86 -6.49
N LYS A 128 -1.71 9.74 -5.86
CA LYS A 128 -1.23 11.03 -5.37
C LYS A 128 -0.09 10.83 -4.38
N ASP A 129 -0.31 10.03 -3.33
CA ASP A 129 0.67 9.80 -2.28
C ASP A 129 1.94 9.14 -2.82
N LEU A 130 1.80 8.18 -3.75
CA LEU A 130 2.94 7.56 -4.43
C LEU A 130 3.74 8.58 -5.27
N TYR A 131 3.08 9.42 -6.05
CA TYR A 131 3.74 10.44 -6.87
C TYR A 131 4.47 11.47 -5.99
N GLU A 132 3.84 11.90 -4.90
CA GLU A 132 4.44 12.78 -3.90
C GLU A 132 5.67 12.13 -3.27
N LEU A 133 5.59 10.87 -2.85
CA LEU A 133 6.71 10.13 -2.24
C LEU A 133 7.89 9.88 -3.19
N THR A 134 7.65 9.90 -4.50
CA THR A 134 8.63 9.55 -5.53
C THR A 134 9.06 10.76 -6.37
N VAL A 135 8.28 11.09 -7.39
CA VAL A 135 8.63 12.04 -8.45
C VAL A 135 8.81 13.46 -7.93
N GLU A 136 8.03 13.88 -6.93
CA GLU A 136 8.23 15.19 -6.28
C GLU A 136 9.52 15.25 -5.46
N HIS A 137 9.97 14.11 -4.93
CA HIS A 137 11.25 13.97 -4.21
C HIS A 137 12.42 13.55 -5.13
N GLY A 138 12.25 13.63 -6.46
CA GLY A 138 13.31 13.35 -7.43
C GLY A 138 13.64 11.87 -7.59
N ARG A 139 12.75 10.97 -7.19
CA ARG A 139 12.85 9.51 -7.39
C ARG A 139 12.02 9.06 -8.58
N SER A 140 12.31 7.85 -9.04
CA SER A 140 11.50 7.19 -10.06
C SER A 140 10.16 6.74 -9.47
N ILE A 141 9.06 6.86 -10.23
CA ILE A 141 7.74 6.36 -9.83
C ILE A 141 7.72 4.83 -9.63
N ASP A 142 8.63 4.11 -10.30
CA ASP A 142 8.86 2.66 -10.15
C ASP A 142 9.90 2.30 -9.07
N ASP A 143 10.30 3.26 -8.21
CA ASP A 143 11.17 2.99 -7.07
C ASP A 143 10.49 1.97 -6.13
N MET A 144 11.01 0.75 -6.15
CA MET A 144 10.46 -0.40 -5.43
C MET A 144 10.40 -0.14 -3.92
N GLY A 145 11.43 0.51 -3.35
CA GLY A 145 11.46 0.84 -1.92
C GLY A 145 10.36 1.82 -1.55
N CYS A 146 10.14 2.85 -2.38
CA CYS A 146 9.05 3.81 -2.20
C CYS A 146 7.68 3.13 -2.24
N GLN A 147 7.45 2.25 -3.22
CA GLN A 147 6.17 1.55 -3.34
C GLN A 147 5.89 0.64 -2.14
N LEU A 148 6.90 -0.09 -1.63
CA LEU A 148 6.74 -0.91 -0.42
C LEU A 148 6.48 -0.05 0.83
N ALA A 149 7.19 1.07 0.97
CA ALA A 149 6.96 2.01 2.08
C ALA A 149 5.54 2.57 2.04
N GLU A 150 5.05 2.93 0.86
CA GLU A 150 3.70 3.44 0.66
C GLU A 150 2.63 2.39 1.00
N ILE A 151 2.80 1.15 0.54
CA ILE A 151 1.91 0.04 0.93
C ILE A 151 1.85 -0.07 2.45
N VAL A 152 2.99 -0.17 3.14
CA VAL A 152 3.03 -0.33 4.60
C VAL A 152 2.45 0.89 5.33
N ARG A 153 2.69 2.11 4.84
CA ARG A 153 2.10 3.34 5.38
C ARG A 153 0.57 3.27 5.34
N VAL A 154 0.00 2.86 4.22
CA VAL A 154 -1.44 2.70 4.05
C VAL A 154 -2.00 1.61 4.95
N LEU A 155 -1.30 0.48 5.12
CA LEU A 155 -1.73 -0.57 6.05
C LEU A 155 -1.80 -0.06 7.49
N LYS A 156 -0.84 0.78 7.90
CA LYS A 156 -0.81 1.39 9.25
C LYS A 156 -1.91 2.43 9.43
N SER A 157 -2.39 3.07 8.37
CA SER A 157 -3.45 4.08 8.42
C SER A 157 -4.86 3.52 8.22
N ARG A 158 -5.00 2.24 7.82
CA ARG A 158 -6.30 1.60 7.61
C ARG A 158 -6.79 0.91 8.87
N ASP A 159 -7.93 1.34 9.38
CA ASP A 159 -8.60 0.70 10.51
C ASP A 159 -9.14 -0.70 10.14
N TYR A 160 -9.02 -1.63 11.07
CA TYR A 160 -9.59 -2.97 11.02
C TYR A 160 -10.19 -3.31 12.40
N GLY A 161 -11.46 -2.93 12.59
CA GLY A 161 -12.14 -3.11 13.86
C GLY A 161 -11.48 -2.27 14.98
N SER A 162 -10.94 -2.94 16.00
CA SER A 162 -10.24 -2.30 17.12
C SER A 162 -8.71 -2.24 16.93
N THR A 163 -8.21 -2.58 15.74
CA THR A 163 -6.78 -2.60 15.41
C THR A 163 -6.53 -1.99 14.03
N THR A 164 -5.28 -1.90 13.58
CA THR A 164 -4.95 -1.52 12.20
C THR A 164 -4.87 -2.73 11.27
N LEU A 165 -5.02 -2.52 9.96
CA LEU A 165 -4.82 -3.57 8.98
C LEU A 165 -3.37 -4.11 9.00
N TYR A 166 -2.40 -3.22 9.25
CA TYR A 166 -1.01 -3.61 9.50
C TYR A 166 -0.89 -4.60 10.67
N ASP A 167 -1.53 -4.32 11.80
CA ASP A 167 -1.50 -5.20 12.96
C ASP A 167 -2.25 -6.52 12.71
N ALA A 168 -3.38 -6.50 11.99
CA ALA A 168 -4.08 -7.72 11.61
C ALA A 168 -3.21 -8.64 10.74
N ILE A 169 -2.57 -8.08 9.71
CA ILE A 169 -1.66 -8.82 8.82
C ILE A 169 -0.44 -9.34 9.60
N ASN A 170 0.12 -8.56 10.51
CA ASN A 170 1.30 -8.97 11.27
C ASN A 170 1.03 -10.06 12.29
N ASN A 171 -0.19 -10.09 12.85
CA ASN A 171 -0.60 -11.07 13.85
C ASN A 171 -1.27 -12.31 13.24
N ALA A 172 -1.41 -12.39 11.91
CA ALA A 172 -1.90 -13.58 11.22
C ALA A 172 -1.04 -14.81 11.56
N GLU A 173 -1.69 -15.96 11.73
CA GLU A 173 -1.04 -17.22 12.10
C GLU A 173 -0.48 -17.96 10.88
N THR A 174 -0.99 -17.65 9.68
CA THR A 174 -0.58 -18.29 8.42
C THR A 174 -0.38 -17.30 7.27
N PRO A 175 0.49 -17.59 6.29
CA PRO A 175 0.65 -16.75 5.09
C PRO A 175 -0.67 -16.58 4.32
N THR A 176 -1.48 -17.64 4.24
CA THR A 176 -2.82 -17.58 3.64
C THR A 176 -3.74 -16.58 4.36
N GLU A 177 -3.75 -16.57 5.70
CA GLU A 177 -4.55 -15.61 6.48
C GLU A 177 -4.07 -14.17 6.27
N ALA A 178 -2.76 -13.93 6.32
CA ALA A 178 -2.18 -12.63 5.99
C ALA A 178 -2.54 -12.17 4.58
N ASN A 179 -2.49 -13.08 3.59
CA ASN A 179 -2.86 -12.79 2.22
C ASN A 179 -4.33 -12.37 2.10
N LYS A 180 -5.24 -13.03 2.82
CA LYS A 180 -6.66 -12.66 2.83
C LYS A 180 -6.87 -11.25 3.37
N TYR A 181 -6.23 -10.87 4.48
CA TYR A 181 -6.35 -9.51 5.00
C TYR A 181 -5.91 -8.47 3.96
N PHE A 182 -4.76 -8.69 3.32
CA PHE A 182 -4.26 -7.78 2.28
C PHE A 182 -5.18 -7.77 1.04
N LEU A 183 -5.55 -8.93 0.51
CA LEU A 183 -6.41 -9.05 -0.68
C LEU A 183 -7.75 -8.33 -0.51
N TRP A 184 -8.47 -8.59 0.58
CA TRP A 184 -9.84 -8.10 0.72
C TRP A 184 -9.91 -6.65 1.20
N ARG A 185 -8.92 -6.20 1.98
CA ARG A 185 -8.93 -4.86 2.57
C ARG A 185 -8.04 -3.86 1.87
N TYR A 186 -6.97 -4.31 1.22
CA TYR A 186 -6.09 -3.44 0.45
C TYR A 186 -6.49 -3.42 -1.02
N GLU A 187 -6.38 -4.57 -1.70
CA GLU A 187 -6.54 -4.69 -3.17
C GLU A 187 -8.01 -4.54 -3.60
N ALA A 188 -8.90 -5.38 -3.06
CA ALA A 188 -10.31 -5.38 -3.44
C ALA A 188 -11.11 -4.24 -2.78
N GLY A 189 -10.62 -3.69 -1.67
CA GLY A 189 -11.25 -2.58 -0.96
C GLY A 189 -12.65 -2.87 -0.41
N THR A 190 -13.01 -4.14 -0.19
CA THR A 190 -14.40 -4.56 0.05
C THR A 190 -14.86 -4.43 1.49
N GLY A 191 -13.94 -4.24 2.44
CA GLY A 191 -14.27 -4.09 3.86
C GLY A 191 -14.74 -5.39 4.55
N PHE A 192 -14.56 -6.57 3.94
CA PHE A 192 -15.02 -7.85 4.52
C PHE A 192 -14.32 -8.23 5.81
N ASN A 193 -15.11 -8.55 6.83
CA ASN A 193 -14.66 -8.92 8.18
C ASN A 193 -14.52 -10.43 8.38
N SER A 194 -15.00 -11.26 7.45
CA SER A 194 -14.92 -12.73 7.58
C SER A 194 -14.83 -13.47 6.25
N ASP A 195 -14.31 -14.70 6.29
CA ASP A 195 -14.25 -15.61 5.15
C ASP A 195 -15.62 -15.87 4.51
N GLU A 196 -16.72 -15.76 5.25
CA GLU A 196 -18.08 -16.02 4.76
C GLU A 196 -18.56 -14.91 3.81
N GLU A 197 -18.20 -13.66 4.08
CA GLU A 197 -18.52 -12.51 3.20
C GLU A 197 -17.66 -12.52 1.92
N VAL A 198 -16.50 -13.19 1.97
CA VAL A 198 -15.58 -13.32 0.85
C VAL A 198 -16.10 -14.30 -0.21
N VAL A 199 -16.88 -15.33 0.18
CA VAL A 199 -17.40 -16.37 -0.73
C VAL A 199 -18.13 -15.78 -1.93
N ASP A 200 -18.85 -14.68 -1.74
CA ASP A 200 -19.63 -14.00 -2.78
C ASP A 200 -18.76 -13.29 -3.84
N TRP A 201 -17.49 -13.01 -3.54
CA TRP A 201 -16.55 -12.32 -4.44
C TRP A 201 -15.66 -13.27 -5.24
N TYR A 202 -15.51 -14.53 -4.82
CA TYR A 202 -14.78 -15.54 -5.58
C TYR A 202 -15.26 -15.72 -7.03
N PRO A 203 -16.57 -15.66 -7.36
CA PRO A 203 -17.03 -15.71 -8.75
C PRO A 203 -16.52 -14.55 -9.62
N TRP A 204 -16.30 -13.37 -9.02
CA TRP A 204 -15.87 -12.16 -9.75
C TRP A 204 -14.35 -12.05 -9.86
N MET A 205 -13.61 -12.42 -8.82
CA MET A 205 -12.14 -12.40 -8.82
C MET A 205 -11.51 -13.66 -9.44
N GLY A 206 -12.32 -14.71 -9.63
CA GLY A 206 -11.88 -16.00 -10.12
C GLY A 206 -11.25 -16.85 -9.01
N TRP A 207 -11.80 -18.04 -8.82
CA TRP A 207 -11.34 -19.01 -7.81
C TRP A 207 -9.84 -19.34 -7.94
N GLU A 208 -9.38 -19.52 -9.17
CA GLU A 208 -7.98 -19.80 -9.47
C GLU A 208 -7.08 -18.61 -9.11
N GLY A 209 -7.50 -17.38 -9.42
CA GLY A 209 -6.75 -16.17 -9.09
C GLY A 209 -6.55 -16.00 -7.59
N VAL A 210 -7.57 -16.28 -6.78
CA VAL A 210 -7.45 -16.22 -5.31
C VAL A 210 -6.55 -17.32 -4.78
N ASN A 211 -6.72 -18.56 -5.24
CA ASN A 211 -5.89 -19.69 -4.78
C ASN A 211 -4.42 -19.54 -5.18
N ASN A 212 -4.14 -18.96 -6.35
CA ASN A 212 -2.77 -18.71 -6.78
C ASN A 212 -2.08 -17.71 -5.86
N ARG A 213 -2.79 -16.67 -5.38
CA ARG A 213 -2.26 -15.72 -4.39
C ARG A 213 -1.94 -16.41 -3.06
N HIS A 214 -2.85 -17.26 -2.57
CA HIS A 214 -2.63 -18.02 -1.33
C HIS A 214 -1.45 -18.98 -1.46
N THR A 215 -1.38 -19.71 -2.58
CA THR A 215 -0.29 -20.66 -2.87
C THR A 215 1.04 -19.94 -2.94
N GLU A 216 1.11 -18.81 -3.64
CA GLU A 216 2.32 -17.99 -3.72
C GLU A 216 2.73 -17.46 -2.33
N ALA A 217 1.78 -17.04 -1.49
CA ALA A 217 2.09 -16.61 -0.12
C ALA A 217 2.76 -17.73 0.70
N GLU A 218 2.23 -18.95 0.63
CA GLU A 218 2.84 -20.11 1.29
C GLU A 218 4.23 -20.44 0.72
N GLU A 219 4.41 -20.37 -0.60
CA GLU A 219 5.70 -20.60 -1.26
C GLU A 219 6.75 -19.56 -0.88
N VAL A 220 6.37 -18.27 -0.86
CA VAL A 220 7.24 -17.18 -0.41
C VAL A 220 7.66 -17.40 1.04
N PHE A 221 6.72 -17.72 1.92
CA PHE A 221 7.05 -17.98 3.32
C PHE A 221 7.97 -19.19 3.48
N LYS A 222 7.72 -20.27 2.73
CA LYS A 222 8.60 -21.45 2.72
C LYS A 222 10.03 -21.10 2.28
N ASN A 223 10.17 -20.27 1.26
CA ASN A 223 11.47 -19.95 0.66
C ASN A 223 12.27 -18.89 1.45
N TYR A 224 11.60 -17.90 2.05
CA TYR A 224 12.26 -16.74 2.68
C TYR A 224 11.93 -16.57 4.17
N GLY A 225 10.79 -17.10 4.63
CA GLY A 225 10.29 -16.94 6.00
C GLY A 225 10.74 -18.01 6.99
N SER A 226 11.14 -19.19 6.51
CA SER A 226 11.48 -20.37 7.32
C SER A 226 12.91 -20.41 7.85
N GLY A 227 13.80 -19.52 7.39
CA GLY A 227 15.18 -19.42 7.86
C GLY A 227 15.34 -18.52 9.09
N ASP A 228 16.20 -18.94 10.02
CA ASP A 228 16.69 -18.15 11.16
C ASP A 228 17.57 -16.97 10.68
N VAL A 229 16.97 -16.01 9.97
CA VAL A 229 17.50 -14.66 9.92
C VAL A 229 16.96 -13.97 11.16
N GLU A 230 17.88 -13.55 12.04
CA GLU A 230 17.62 -12.82 13.28
C GLU A 230 16.35 -11.98 13.13
N SER A 231 15.29 -12.37 13.84
CA SER A 231 14.16 -11.48 14.03
C SER A 231 14.77 -10.19 14.54
N ALA A 232 14.68 -9.10 13.77
CA ALA A 232 14.83 -7.78 14.34
C ALA A 232 13.93 -7.80 15.57
N ASP A 233 14.56 -7.72 16.75
CA ASP A 233 13.90 -7.80 18.04
C ASP A 233 12.54 -7.10 17.89
N HIS A 234 11.46 -7.83 18.15
CA HIS A 234 10.14 -7.23 18.33
C HIS A 234 10.20 -6.38 19.62
N LYS A 235 11.02 -5.33 19.64
CA LYS A 235 10.79 -4.17 20.45
C LYS A 235 9.48 -3.64 19.92
N LYS A 236 8.41 -3.99 20.62
CA LYS A 236 7.15 -3.26 20.60
C LYS A 236 7.53 -1.78 20.51
N ILE A 237 7.30 -1.17 19.36
CA ILE A 237 7.22 0.28 19.31
C ILE A 237 5.98 0.57 20.14
N TYR A 238 6.21 0.88 21.41
CA TYR A 238 5.19 1.38 22.28
C TYR A 238 4.76 2.73 21.71
N VAL A 239 3.60 2.75 21.07
CA VAL A 239 2.88 3.98 20.76
C VAL A 239 2.03 4.26 22.00
N PRO A 240 2.41 5.23 22.86
CA PRO A 240 1.59 5.57 24.00
C PRO A 240 0.21 6.02 23.54
N PRO A 241 -0.87 5.66 24.27
CA PRO A 241 -2.16 6.28 24.06
C PRO A 241 -2.03 7.78 24.28
N ILE A 242 -2.58 8.57 23.36
CA ILE A 242 -2.66 10.03 23.48
C ILE A 242 -3.53 10.33 24.72
N ASP A 243 -2.91 10.83 25.78
CA ASP A 243 -3.62 11.34 26.96
C ASP A 243 -4.21 12.70 26.59
N GLU A 244 -5.54 12.78 26.54
CA GLU A 244 -6.33 13.97 26.17
C GLU A 244 -6.19 15.17 27.15
N LYS A 245 -5.17 15.21 28.01
CA LYS A 245 -5.10 16.21 29.11
C LYS A 245 -3.89 17.13 29.14
N SER A 246 -3.10 17.25 28.07
CA SER A 246 -2.04 18.27 28.04
C SER A 246 -1.93 19.02 26.72
N VAL A 247 -2.98 19.76 26.36
CA VAL A 247 -2.84 20.95 25.51
C VAL A 247 -3.44 22.13 26.26
N LYS A 248 -2.57 22.90 26.93
CA LYS A 248 -2.90 24.26 27.36
C LYS A 248 -2.87 25.12 26.10
N TYR A 249 -4.04 25.55 25.64
CA TYR A 249 -4.21 26.57 24.63
C TYR A 249 -3.46 27.85 25.04
N ILE A 250 -2.50 28.27 24.23
CA ILE A 250 -2.18 29.70 24.08
C ILE A 250 -2.97 30.14 22.86
N THR A 251 -4.20 30.61 23.08
CA THR A 251 -4.91 31.42 22.11
C THR A 251 -4.68 32.88 22.45
N GLY A 252 -4.15 33.63 21.49
CA GLY A 252 -4.01 35.08 21.60
C GLY A 252 -5.35 35.79 21.42
N SER A 253 -5.41 37.02 21.90
CA SER A 253 -6.25 38.06 21.33
C SER A 253 -5.63 39.40 21.68
N GLY A 254 -5.30 40.19 20.65
CA GLY A 254 -5.19 41.62 20.83
C GLY A 254 -6.53 42.15 21.31
N ASP A 255 -6.48 43.09 22.26
CA ASP A 255 -7.59 43.98 22.48
C ASP A 255 -7.04 45.38 22.77
N THR A 256 -7.69 46.34 22.12
CA THR A 256 -7.47 47.77 22.17
C THR A 256 -7.70 48.34 23.56
N GLY A 257 -6.80 49.23 24.00
CA GLY A 257 -6.91 50.06 25.20
C GLY A 257 -5.67 50.94 25.37
#